data_AF-A0A1P8FDZ6-F1
#
_entry.id   AF-A0A1P8FDZ6-F1
#
_cell.length_a   1.000
_cell.length_b   1.000
_cell.length_c   1.000
_cell.angle_alpha   90.00
_cell.angle_beta   90.00
_cell.angle_gamma   90.00
#
_symmetry.space_group_name_H-M   'P 1'
#
loop_
_entity.id
_entity.type
_entity.pdbx_description
1 polymer ?
#
loop_
_entity_poly.entity_id
_entity_poly.type
_entity_poly.pdbx_seq_one_letter_code
_entity_poly.pdbx_strand_id
1 'polypeptide(L)'
;MAAEDHLLAIAREIEALEKRFVSSSVAGAYLKAEDAADYRRLAVEAKTILDVELGPLNNFSSGLLLAANGIGGSEGPSKANVVGTRKVIEGAVNHIRRRPGLAEGQVPAGKPPFVAPSRLAELRALPKTKWDFARLVRLCEELNVAHANGCFMAAAMLVRGVTDHVPPIFSCKNFAEVANNYSGAQSFRGSMKHLDGSLRNIADAHLHVHIRRTEILPTEAQVPFQADLDVLLAEIVRLNK
;
A
#
# COMPACT_ATOMS: atom_id res chain seq x y z
N MET A 1 -4.58 25.47 10.93
CA MET A 1 -4.06 24.83 12.16
C MET A 1 -3.08 23.76 11.71
N ALA A 2 -1.95 23.56 12.39
CA ALA A 2 -0.98 22.56 11.94
C ALA A 2 -1.54 21.14 12.15
N ALA A 3 -1.18 20.18 11.29
CA ALA A 3 -1.65 18.79 11.42
C ALA A 3 -1.35 18.19 12.81
N GLU A 4 -0.23 18.58 13.41
CA GLU A 4 0.15 18.22 14.78
C GLU A 4 -0.89 18.66 15.82
N ASP A 5 -1.41 19.88 15.70
CA ASP A 5 -2.37 20.44 16.66
C ASP A 5 -3.69 19.67 16.61
N HIS A 6 -4.12 19.28 15.39
CA HIS A 6 -5.30 18.44 15.18
C HIS A 6 -5.11 17.05 15.78
N LEU A 7 -3.97 16.41 15.53
CA LEU A 7 -3.66 15.10 16.09
C LEU A 7 -3.61 15.13 17.62
N LEU A 8 -3.04 16.17 18.21
CA LEU A 8 -3.04 16.36 19.67
C LEU A 8 -4.43 16.64 20.24
N ALA A 9 -5.29 17.37 19.51
CA ALA A 9 -6.68 17.55 19.91
C ALA A 9 -7.42 16.20 19.94
N ILE A 10 -7.28 15.40 18.88
CA ILE A 10 -7.86 14.06 18.81
C ILE A 10 -7.33 13.16 19.94
N ALA A 11 -6.02 13.19 20.22
CA ALA A 11 -5.43 12.42 21.32
C ALA A 11 -6.03 12.78 22.69
N ARG A 12 -6.29 14.08 22.95
CA ARG A 12 -6.96 14.54 24.19
C ARG A 12 -8.41 14.08 24.26
N GLU A 13 -9.14 14.08 23.14
CA GLU A 13 -10.51 13.57 23.10
C GLU A 13 -10.54 12.06 23.39
N ILE A 14 -9.62 11.28 22.82
CA ILE A 14 -9.48 9.85 23.12
C ILE A 14 -9.11 9.63 24.59
N GLU A 15 -8.23 10.45 25.16
CA GLU A 15 -7.89 10.40 26.59
C GLU A 15 -9.12 10.60 27.49
N ALA A 16 -10.03 11.50 27.10
CA ALA A 16 -11.28 11.71 27.83
C ALA A 16 -12.18 10.46 27.82
N LEU A 17 -12.17 9.68 26.72
CA LEU A 17 -12.91 8.42 26.63
C LEU A 17 -12.34 7.33 27.56
N GLU A 18 -11.04 7.34 27.86
CA GLU A 18 -10.43 6.36 28.79
C GLU A 18 -11.09 6.36 30.19
N LYS A 19 -11.65 7.51 30.59
CA LYS A 19 -12.32 7.70 31.89
C LYS A 19 -13.82 7.36 31.86
N ARG A 20 -14.38 7.08 30.69
CA ARG A 20 -15.83 6.83 30.48
C ARG A 20 -16.18 5.35 30.41
N PHE A 21 -15.19 4.47 30.60
CA PHE A 21 -15.43 3.03 30.72
C PHE A 21 -16.33 2.73 31.90
N VAL A 22 -17.38 1.95 31.65
CA VAL A 22 -18.32 1.47 32.67
C VAL A 22 -17.99 0.01 32.94
N SER A 23 -18.03 -0.39 34.21
CA SER A 23 -17.84 -1.80 34.61
C SER A 23 -19.19 -2.51 34.73
N SER A 24 -19.28 -3.71 34.17
CA SER A 24 -20.37 -4.65 34.34
C SER A 24 -19.82 -5.97 34.87
N SER A 25 -20.55 -6.61 35.78
CA SER A 25 -20.25 -7.95 36.27
C SER A 25 -20.38 -9.02 35.17
N VAL A 26 -21.11 -8.73 34.09
CA VAL A 26 -21.37 -9.66 32.98
C VAL A 26 -20.48 -9.39 31.77
N ALA A 27 -20.24 -8.11 31.44
CA ALA A 27 -19.54 -7.69 30.22
C ALA A 27 -18.14 -7.10 30.47
N GLY A 28 -17.65 -7.11 31.72
CA GLY A 28 -16.39 -6.46 32.07
C GLY A 28 -16.45 -4.93 31.89
N ALA A 29 -15.30 -4.30 31.61
CA ALA A 29 -15.21 -2.86 31.40
C ALA A 29 -15.38 -2.50 29.92
N TYR A 30 -16.36 -1.66 29.59
CA TYR A 30 -16.70 -1.29 28.21
C TYR A 30 -17.09 0.18 28.06
N LEU A 31 -17.05 0.70 26.83
CA LEU A 31 -17.60 2.02 26.49
C LEU A 31 -19.06 1.90 26.06
N LYS A 32 -19.89 2.88 26.44
CA LYS A 32 -21.25 3.00 25.90
C LYS A 32 -21.21 3.19 24.39
N ALA A 33 -22.32 2.87 23.72
CA ALA A 33 -22.42 2.88 22.26
C ALA A 33 -21.98 4.22 21.63
N GLU A 34 -22.40 5.35 22.20
CA GLU A 34 -22.00 6.69 21.75
C GLU A 34 -20.49 6.90 21.88
N ASP A 35 -19.91 6.60 23.04
CA ASP A 35 -18.47 6.74 23.30
C ASP A 35 -17.63 5.82 22.39
N ALA A 36 -18.12 4.62 22.12
CA ALA A 36 -17.51 3.68 21.19
C ALA A 36 -17.60 4.15 19.73
N ALA A 37 -18.66 4.88 19.35
CA ALA A 37 -18.80 5.50 18.04
C ALA A 37 -17.88 6.73 17.91
N ASP A 38 -17.80 7.56 18.94
CA ASP A 38 -16.89 8.71 18.99
C ASP A 38 -15.43 8.27 18.90
N TYR A 39 -15.05 7.22 19.64
CA TYR A 39 -13.73 6.63 19.52
C TYR A 39 -13.41 6.20 18.08
N ARG A 40 -14.36 5.55 17.40
CA ARG A 40 -14.20 5.12 16.00
C ARG A 40 -14.02 6.29 15.06
N ARG A 41 -14.85 7.33 15.20
CA ARG A 41 -14.72 8.58 14.43
C ARG A 41 -13.34 9.20 14.61
N LEU A 42 -12.89 9.36 15.85
CA LEU A 42 -11.60 9.96 16.20
C LEU A 42 -10.42 9.16 15.63
N ALA A 43 -10.46 7.83 15.71
CA ALA A 43 -9.43 6.97 15.13
C ALA A 43 -9.34 7.10 13.59
N VAL A 44 -10.49 7.20 12.91
CA VAL A 44 -10.54 7.42 11.45
C VAL A 44 -10.05 8.81 11.07
N GLU A 45 -10.43 9.85 11.80
CA GLU A 45 -9.95 11.22 11.56
C GLU A 45 -8.43 11.33 11.71
N ALA A 46 -7.88 10.77 12.80
CA ALA A 46 -6.43 10.72 13.00
C ALA A 46 -5.73 9.96 11.87
N LYS A 47 -6.29 8.82 11.43
CA LYS A 47 -5.77 8.06 10.30
C LYS A 47 -5.71 8.91 9.03
N THR A 48 -6.79 9.62 8.69
CA THR A 48 -6.85 10.46 7.49
C THR A 48 -5.80 11.56 7.53
N ILE A 49 -5.61 12.23 8.68
CA ILE A 49 -4.58 13.27 8.83
C ILE A 49 -3.18 12.65 8.64
N LEU A 50 -2.91 11.50 9.26
CA LEU A 50 -1.62 10.82 9.15
C LEU A 50 -1.33 10.33 7.74
N ASP A 51 -2.33 9.85 7.00
CA ASP A 51 -2.15 9.43 5.61
C ASP A 51 -1.80 10.62 4.70
N VAL A 52 -2.35 11.80 4.97
CA VAL A 52 -1.99 13.03 4.24
C VAL A 52 -0.56 13.48 4.59
N GLU A 53 -0.18 13.44 5.87
CA GLU A 53 1.10 13.96 6.33
C GLU A 53 2.29 13.02 6.09
N LEU A 54 2.06 11.70 6.17
CA LEU A 54 3.09 10.67 6.14
C LEU A 54 2.96 9.72 4.94
N GLY A 55 1.93 9.90 4.11
CA GLY A 55 1.58 8.98 3.03
C GLY A 55 0.69 7.82 3.50
N PRO A 56 -0.04 7.18 2.57
CA PRO A 56 -0.94 6.08 2.88
C PRO A 56 -0.18 4.85 3.41
N LEU A 57 -0.84 4.06 4.27
CA LEU A 57 -0.30 2.82 4.85
C LEU A 57 1.02 3.02 5.62
N ASN A 58 1.17 4.17 6.27
CA ASN A 58 2.29 4.37 7.18
C ASN A 58 2.11 3.53 8.47
N ASN A 59 3.22 3.34 9.19
CA ASN A 59 3.25 2.53 10.42
C ASN A 59 2.33 3.05 11.54
N PHE A 60 1.95 4.33 11.50
CA PHE A 60 1.03 4.91 12.50
C PHE A 60 -0.42 4.73 12.08
N SER A 61 -0.78 5.05 10.84
CA SER A 61 -2.15 5.04 10.34
C SER A 61 -2.73 3.63 10.18
N SER A 62 -1.90 2.65 9.81
CA SER A 62 -2.28 1.24 9.70
C SER A 62 -2.80 0.64 11.02
N GLY A 63 -2.16 0.99 12.14
CA GLY A 63 -2.59 0.55 13.48
C GLY A 63 -3.93 1.14 13.92
N LEU A 64 -4.26 2.36 13.49
CA LEU A 64 -5.51 3.04 13.86
C LEU A 64 -6.73 2.39 13.21
N LEU A 65 -6.59 1.82 12.00
CA LEU A 65 -7.70 1.15 11.30
C LEU A 65 -8.13 -0.13 12.03
N LEU A 66 -7.17 -0.95 12.48
CA LEU A 66 -7.43 -2.15 13.26
C LEU A 66 -8.06 -1.81 14.61
N ALA A 67 -7.57 -0.74 15.24
CA ALA A 67 -8.08 -0.28 16.53
C ALA A 67 -9.48 0.32 16.43
N ALA A 68 -9.84 0.96 15.32
CA ALA A 68 -11.19 1.47 15.05
C ALA A 68 -12.19 0.35 14.78
N ASN A 69 -11.79 -0.69 14.03
CA ASN A 69 -12.70 -1.77 13.65
C ASN A 69 -12.93 -2.80 14.76
N GLY A 70 -12.06 -2.86 15.78
CA GLY A 70 -12.12 -3.85 16.84
C GLY A 70 -11.81 -5.25 16.31
N ILE A 71 -10.71 -5.86 16.74
CA ILE A 71 -10.45 -7.26 16.40
C ILE A 71 -11.36 -8.12 17.28
N GLY A 72 -12.57 -8.39 16.79
CA GLY A 72 -13.48 -9.42 17.30
C GLY A 72 -14.56 -8.94 18.29
N GLY A 73 -15.82 -9.11 17.90
CA GLY A 73 -16.94 -9.21 18.82
C GLY A 73 -17.81 -7.96 18.98
N SER A 74 -19.08 -8.19 19.30
CA SER A 74 -20.17 -7.23 19.51
C SER A 74 -19.99 -6.26 20.69
N GLU A 75 -18.80 -6.12 21.26
CA GLU A 75 -18.56 -5.48 22.56
C GLU A 75 -17.79 -4.14 22.51
N GLY A 76 -17.44 -3.65 21.33
CA GLY A 76 -16.77 -2.34 21.18
C GLY A 76 -15.28 -2.35 21.58
N PRO A 77 -14.60 -1.19 21.60
CA PRO A 77 -13.16 -1.13 21.84
C PRO A 77 -12.82 -1.43 23.31
N SER A 78 -11.79 -2.25 23.53
CA SER A 78 -11.26 -2.46 24.89
C SER A 78 -10.52 -1.20 25.38
N LYS A 79 -10.34 -1.09 26.71
CA LYS A 79 -9.54 0.00 27.29
C LYS A 79 -8.11 0.02 26.76
N ALA A 80 -7.53 -1.16 26.50
CA ALA A 80 -6.20 -1.27 25.89
C ALA A 80 -6.17 -0.72 24.47
N ASN A 81 -7.25 -0.89 23.68
CA ASN A 81 -7.34 -0.31 22.35
C ASN A 81 -7.41 1.23 22.41
N VAL A 82 -8.24 1.79 23.30
CA VAL A 82 -8.40 3.24 23.44
C VAL A 82 -7.07 3.90 23.85
N VAL A 83 -6.40 3.35 24.86
CA VAL A 83 -5.09 3.82 25.32
C VAL A 83 -4.04 3.67 24.21
N GLY A 84 -3.99 2.51 23.55
CA GLY A 84 -3.05 2.22 22.47
C GLY A 84 -3.17 3.22 21.32
N THR A 85 -4.39 3.49 20.86
CA THR A 85 -4.68 4.45 19.79
C THR A 85 -4.18 5.84 20.12
N ARG A 86 -4.45 6.35 21.34
CA ARG A 86 -3.91 7.63 21.79
C ARG A 86 -2.39 7.64 21.75
N LYS A 87 -1.73 6.60 22.28
CA LYS A 87 -0.27 6.51 22.30
C LYS A 87 0.34 6.44 20.90
N VAL A 88 -0.32 5.80 19.94
CA VAL A 88 0.09 5.82 18.53
C VAL A 88 0.01 7.22 17.94
N ILE A 89 -1.07 7.96 18.20
CA ILE A 89 -1.23 9.35 17.73
C ILE A 89 -0.16 10.27 18.33
N GLU A 90 0.08 10.17 19.65
CA GLU A 90 1.16 10.92 20.32
C GLU A 90 2.54 10.58 19.72
N GLY A 91 2.79 9.30 19.45
CA GLY A 91 4.01 8.84 18.78
C GLY A 91 4.17 9.40 17.38
N ALA A 92 3.09 9.49 16.60
CA ALA A 92 3.09 10.05 15.26
C ALA A 92 3.39 11.55 15.27
N VAL A 93 2.80 12.30 16.21
CA VAL A 93 3.12 13.73 16.40
C VAL A 93 4.59 13.92 16.74
N ASN A 94 5.14 13.10 17.64
CA ASN A 94 6.57 13.13 17.95
C ASN A 94 7.44 12.83 16.73
N HIS A 95 7.01 11.92 15.86
CA HIS A 95 7.71 11.63 14.60
C HIS A 95 7.67 12.83 13.64
N ILE A 96 6.51 13.45 13.44
CA ILE A 96 6.35 14.65 12.60
C ILE A 96 7.27 15.78 13.10
N ARG A 97 7.29 16.02 14.41
CA ARG A 97 8.16 17.04 15.04
C ARG A 97 9.65 16.78 14.86
N ARG A 98 10.06 15.52 14.81
CA ARG A 98 11.46 15.12 14.58
C ARG A 98 11.82 15.14 13.10
N ARG A 99 10.85 15.17 12.19
CA ARG A 99 11.06 15.13 10.74
C ARG A 99 12.05 16.21 10.23
N PRO A 100 11.99 17.47 10.69
CA PRO A 100 12.98 18.48 10.29
C PRO A 100 14.42 18.12 10.68
N GLY A 101 14.63 17.39 11.79
CA GLY A 101 15.96 16.93 12.23
C GLY A 101 16.37 15.54 11.71
N LEU A 102 15.42 14.73 11.23
CA LEU A 102 15.69 13.42 10.62
C LEU A 102 16.06 13.51 9.14
N ALA A 103 15.72 14.62 8.48
CA ALA A 103 16.04 14.88 7.08
C ALA A 103 17.55 14.96 6.78
N GLU A 104 18.41 15.22 7.78
CA GLU A 104 19.85 15.36 7.58
C GLU A 104 20.69 14.12 7.93
N GLY A 105 20.12 12.97 8.31
CA GLY A 105 21.01 11.82 8.49
C GLY A 105 20.51 10.42 8.80
N GLN A 106 19.25 10.17 9.18
CA GLN A 106 18.88 8.84 9.70
C GLN A 106 17.41 8.44 9.46
N VAL A 107 16.86 8.67 8.26
CA VAL A 107 15.79 7.80 7.78
C VAL A 107 16.49 6.62 7.12
N PRO A 108 16.31 5.35 7.58
CA PRO A 108 16.77 4.23 6.79
C PRO A 108 16.13 4.41 5.43
N ALA A 109 16.95 4.61 4.38
CA ALA A 109 16.47 4.88 3.05
C ALA A 109 15.37 3.86 2.76
N GLY A 110 14.12 4.33 2.67
CA GLY A 110 12.99 3.46 2.40
C GLY A 110 13.35 2.61 1.18
N LYS A 111 12.85 1.37 1.12
CA LYS A 111 13.13 0.51 -0.04
C LYS A 111 12.90 1.32 -1.32
N PRO A 112 13.82 1.27 -2.29
CA PRO A 112 13.63 1.98 -3.54
C PRO A 112 12.28 1.56 -4.12
N PRO A 113 11.49 2.49 -4.68
CA PRO A 113 10.19 2.15 -5.22
C PRO A 113 10.34 1.13 -6.35
N PHE A 114 9.40 0.19 -6.44
CA PHE A 114 9.40 -0.84 -7.47
C PHE A 114 9.37 -0.26 -8.88
N VAL A 115 8.59 0.81 -9.08
CA VAL A 115 8.50 1.64 -10.28
C VAL A 115 8.99 3.03 -9.95
N ALA A 116 9.96 3.53 -10.72
CA ALA A 116 10.55 4.84 -10.51
C ALA A 116 9.50 5.98 -10.58
N PRO A 117 9.56 6.99 -9.69
CA PRO A 117 8.64 8.13 -9.73
C PRO A 117 8.68 8.90 -11.07
N SER A 118 9.85 8.97 -11.71
CA SER A 118 10.01 9.54 -13.05
C SER A 118 9.18 8.80 -14.09
N ARG A 119 9.18 7.45 -14.06
CA ARG A 119 8.37 6.67 -14.99
C ARG A 119 6.88 6.85 -14.77
N LEU A 120 6.43 6.93 -13.52
CA LEU A 120 5.03 7.26 -13.19
C LEU A 120 4.64 8.64 -13.74
N ALA A 121 5.53 9.63 -13.63
CA ALA A 121 5.29 10.96 -14.20
C ALA A 121 5.17 10.92 -15.73
N GLU A 122 6.04 10.18 -16.42
CA GLU A 122 5.95 9.98 -17.87
C GLU A 122 4.61 9.33 -18.27
N LEU A 123 4.19 8.27 -17.60
CA LEU A 123 2.93 7.57 -17.88
C LEU A 123 1.69 8.47 -17.67
N ARG A 124 1.71 9.32 -16.63
CA ARG A 124 0.61 10.29 -16.37
C ARG A 124 0.56 11.40 -17.41
N ALA A 125 1.70 11.76 -18.00
CA ALA A 125 1.80 12.80 -19.01
C ALA A 125 1.42 12.32 -20.42
N LEU A 126 1.22 11.01 -20.63
CA LEU A 126 0.83 10.48 -21.93
C LEU A 126 -0.54 11.03 -22.36
N PRO A 127 -0.70 11.41 -23.64
CA PRO A 127 -1.95 11.94 -24.14
C PRO A 127 -3.02 10.85 -24.18
N LYS A 128 -4.24 11.22 -23.81
CA LYS A 128 -5.42 10.34 -23.88
C LYS A 128 -5.98 10.28 -25.31
N THR A 129 -5.22 9.68 -26.23
CA THR A 129 -5.60 9.55 -27.64
C THR A 129 -6.35 8.24 -27.88
N LYS A 130 -5.62 7.13 -27.99
CA LYS A 130 -6.17 5.79 -28.25
C LYS A 130 -6.42 4.99 -26.98
N TRP A 131 -5.65 5.25 -25.92
CA TRP A 131 -5.66 4.49 -24.68
C TRP A 131 -5.82 5.41 -23.47
N ASP A 132 -6.53 4.93 -22.45
CA ASP A 132 -6.54 5.54 -21.12
C ASP A 132 -5.58 4.79 -20.19
N PHE A 133 -4.52 5.47 -19.76
CA PHE A 133 -3.48 4.90 -18.91
C PHE A 133 -3.80 4.96 -17.42
N ALA A 134 -4.95 5.49 -16.99
CA ALA A 134 -5.30 5.64 -15.58
C ALA A 134 -5.19 4.34 -14.79
N ARG A 135 -5.65 3.21 -15.36
CA ARG A 135 -5.54 1.89 -14.71
C ARG A 135 -4.08 1.43 -14.60
N LEU A 136 -3.29 1.61 -15.66
CA LEU A 136 -1.88 1.23 -15.66
C LEU A 136 -1.10 2.02 -14.58
N VAL A 137 -1.30 3.34 -14.54
CA VAL A 137 -0.71 4.22 -13.52
C VAL A 137 -1.10 3.75 -12.12
N ARG A 138 -2.39 3.46 -11.90
CA ARG A 138 -2.88 3.00 -10.61
C ARG A 138 -2.26 1.68 -10.16
N LEU A 139 -2.13 0.71 -11.07
CA LEU A 139 -1.45 -0.56 -10.79
C LEU A 139 0.01 -0.37 -10.39
N CYS A 140 0.73 0.54 -11.06
CA CYS A 140 2.12 0.87 -10.71
C CYS A 140 2.22 1.57 -9.33
N GLU A 141 1.28 2.44 -8.98
CA GLU A 141 1.21 3.07 -7.66
C GLU A 141 0.96 2.05 -6.54
N GLU A 142 -0.02 1.17 -6.75
CA GLU A 142 -0.34 0.08 -5.81
C GLU A 142 0.83 -0.90 -5.66
N LEU A 143 1.56 -1.16 -6.74
CA LEU A 143 2.77 -1.99 -6.72
C LEU A 143 3.88 -1.36 -5.87
N ASN A 144 4.10 -0.05 -5.98
CA ASN A 144 5.04 0.67 -5.13
C ASN A 144 4.67 0.55 -3.64
N VAL A 145 3.39 0.70 -3.33
CA VAL A 145 2.87 0.56 -1.97
C VAL A 145 3.05 -0.87 -1.45
N ALA A 146 2.70 -1.88 -2.25
CA ALA A 146 2.86 -3.29 -1.88
C ALA A 146 4.33 -3.65 -1.63
N HIS A 147 5.25 -3.22 -2.50
CA HIS A 147 6.68 -3.48 -2.37
C HIS A 147 7.29 -2.78 -1.14
N ALA A 148 6.95 -1.51 -0.91
CA ALA A 148 7.42 -0.77 0.26
C ALA A 148 7.00 -1.44 1.58
N ASN A 149 5.83 -2.08 1.61
CA ASN A 149 5.28 -2.76 2.77
C ASN A 149 5.63 -4.26 2.85
N GLY A 150 6.46 -4.78 1.93
CA GLY A 150 6.84 -6.20 1.92
C GLY A 150 5.68 -7.16 1.56
N CYS A 151 4.63 -6.67 0.92
CA CYS A 151 3.50 -7.47 0.45
C CYS A 151 3.85 -8.21 -0.86
N PHE A 152 4.82 -9.14 -0.82
CA PHE A 152 5.42 -9.71 -2.03
C PHE A 152 4.46 -10.57 -2.88
N MET A 153 3.48 -11.26 -2.28
CA MET A 153 2.43 -11.93 -3.04
C MET A 153 1.63 -10.93 -3.88
N ALA A 154 1.19 -9.83 -3.27
CA ALA A 154 0.46 -8.77 -3.94
C ALA A 154 1.32 -8.06 -4.99
N ALA A 155 2.60 -7.83 -4.71
CA ALA A 155 3.52 -7.26 -5.69
C ALA A 155 3.60 -8.14 -6.95
N ALA A 156 3.80 -9.46 -6.82
CA ALA A 156 3.82 -10.38 -7.96
C ALA A 156 2.49 -10.36 -8.75
N MET A 157 1.35 -10.39 -8.04
CA MET A 157 0.02 -10.30 -8.67
C MET A 157 -0.20 -8.98 -9.41
N LEU A 158 0.31 -7.87 -8.88
CA LEU A 158 0.18 -6.54 -9.49
C LEU A 158 1.05 -6.42 -10.75
N VAL A 159 2.29 -6.93 -10.74
CA VAL A 159 3.11 -6.98 -11.97
C VAL A 159 2.41 -7.85 -13.02
N ARG A 160 1.83 -8.99 -12.63
CA ARG A 160 1.02 -9.81 -13.54
C ARG A 160 -0.19 -9.04 -14.09
N GLY A 161 -0.91 -8.32 -13.24
CA GLY A 161 -2.00 -7.43 -13.65
C GLY A 161 -1.54 -6.40 -14.68
N VAL A 162 -0.37 -5.79 -14.50
CA VAL A 162 0.22 -4.91 -15.52
C VAL A 162 0.42 -5.66 -16.84
N THR A 163 1.05 -6.83 -16.82
CA THR A 163 1.33 -7.60 -18.06
C THR A 163 0.05 -8.06 -18.77
N ASP A 164 -1.03 -8.33 -18.06
CA ASP A 164 -2.31 -8.73 -18.68
C ASP A 164 -3.06 -7.56 -19.33
N HIS A 165 -2.84 -6.32 -18.86
CA HIS A 165 -3.56 -5.13 -19.35
C HIS A 165 -2.91 -4.43 -20.53
N VAL A 166 -1.58 -4.51 -20.67
CA VAL A 166 -0.83 -3.78 -21.70
C VAL A 166 -0.82 -4.36 -23.13
N PRO A 167 -1.16 -5.63 -23.42
CA PRO A 167 -1.01 -6.19 -24.78
C PRO A 167 -1.65 -5.38 -25.92
N PRO A 168 -2.86 -4.80 -25.77
CA PRO A 168 -3.47 -4.00 -26.82
C PRO A 168 -2.64 -2.80 -27.28
N ILE A 169 -1.80 -2.23 -26.39
CA ILE A 169 -0.90 -1.11 -26.70
C ILE A 169 0.12 -1.54 -27.76
N PHE A 170 0.52 -2.81 -27.76
CA PHE A 170 1.48 -3.42 -28.67
C PHE A 170 0.82 -4.06 -29.90
N SER A 171 -0.49 -3.89 -30.09
CA SER A 171 -1.29 -4.61 -31.09
C SER A 171 -1.24 -6.14 -30.92
N CYS A 172 -1.11 -6.60 -29.67
CA CYS A 172 -1.09 -8.01 -29.30
C CYS A 172 -2.34 -8.38 -28.49
N LYS A 173 -2.75 -9.66 -28.53
CA LYS A 173 -3.92 -10.17 -27.81
C LYS A 173 -3.63 -10.54 -26.36
N ASN A 174 -2.40 -10.95 -26.08
CA ASN A 174 -1.95 -11.39 -24.77
C ASN A 174 -0.46 -11.08 -24.60
N PHE A 175 0.06 -11.24 -23.38
CA PHE A 175 1.43 -10.89 -23.08
C PHE A 175 2.47 -11.84 -23.72
N ALA A 176 2.11 -13.11 -23.93
CA ALA A 176 2.96 -14.05 -24.65
C ALA A 176 3.20 -13.61 -26.12
N GLU A 177 2.19 -13.01 -26.77
CA GLU A 177 2.36 -12.38 -28.08
C GLU A 177 3.26 -11.14 -28.00
N VAL A 178 3.18 -10.32 -26.94
CA VAL A 178 4.13 -9.20 -26.73
C VAL A 178 5.56 -9.73 -26.61
N ALA A 179 5.78 -10.79 -25.82
CA ALA A 179 7.10 -11.40 -25.62
C ALA A 179 7.67 -12.11 -26.86
N ASN A 180 6.82 -12.49 -27.83
CA ASN A 180 7.25 -13.29 -28.97
C ASN A 180 7.11 -12.63 -30.34
N ASN A 181 6.16 -11.72 -30.51
CA ASN A 181 5.76 -11.23 -31.84
C ASN A 181 5.96 -9.72 -31.99
N TYR A 182 6.04 -8.96 -30.89
CA TYR A 182 6.33 -7.54 -30.96
C TYR A 182 7.71 -7.30 -31.58
N SER A 183 7.78 -6.42 -32.58
CA SER A 183 8.98 -6.13 -33.39
C SER A 183 10.00 -5.22 -32.68
N GLY A 184 10.04 -5.25 -31.34
CA GLY A 184 10.99 -4.49 -30.53
C GLY A 184 12.42 -5.02 -30.59
N ALA A 185 13.34 -4.29 -29.95
CA ALA A 185 14.74 -4.69 -29.85
C ALA A 185 14.91 -6.07 -29.18
N GLN A 186 15.97 -6.80 -29.53
CA GLN A 186 16.26 -8.12 -28.95
C GLN A 186 16.35 -8.07 -27.41
N SER A 187 16.93 -6.99 -26.86
CA SER A 187 17.01 -6.76 -25.41
C SER A 187 15.64 -6.62 -24.75
N PHE A 188 14.73 -5.85 -25.36
CA PHE A 188 13.34 -5.74 -24.91
C PHE A 188 12.66 -7.11 -24.87
N ARG A 189 12.83 -7.89 -25.94
CA ARG A 189 12.26 -9.24 -26.03
C ARG A 189 12.78 -10.17 -24.93
N GLY A 190 14.05 -10.06 -24.56
CA GLY A 190 14.64 -10.80 -23.44
C GLY A 190 13.91 -10.52 -22.12
N SER A 191 13.72 -9.24 -21.78
CA SER A 191 12.98 -8.83 -20.59
C SER A 191 11.52 -9.29 -20.61
N MET A 192 10.83 -9.17 -21.74
CA MET A 192 9.41 -9.58 -21.83
C MET A 192 9.25 -11.09 -21.69
N LYS A 193 10.19 -11.90 -22.19
CA LYS A 193 10.19 -13.35 -21.96
C LYS A 193 10.40 -13.71 -20.51
N HIS A 194 11.21 -12.96 -19.77
CA HIS A 194 11.39 -13.19 -18.33
C HIS A 194 10.10 -12.89 -17.55
N LEU A 195 9.40 -11.80 -17.89
CA LEU A 195 8.10 -11.46 -17.34
C LEU A 195 7.01 -12.50 -17.71
N ASP A 196 6.96 -12.96 -18.95
CA ASP A 196 5.97 -13.95 -19.41
C ASP A 196 6.22 -15.37 -18.87
N GLY A 197 7.49 -15.68 -18.58
CA GLY A 197 7.89 -16.97 -18.02
C GLY A 197 7.85 -17.00 -16.50
N SER A 198 8.85 -16.36 -15.88
CA SER A 198 9.13 -16.49 -14.45
C SER A 198 8.05 -15.81 -13.60
N LEU A 199 7.81 -14.52 -13.85
CA LEU A 199 6.80 -13.76 -13.12
C LEU A 199 5.41 -14.39 -13.25
N ARG A 200 5.01 -14.78 -14.47
CA ARG A 200 3.71 -15.41 -14.73
C ARG A 200 3.48 -16.61 -13.83
N ASN A 201 4.45 -17.53 -13.78
CA ASN A 201 4.37 -18.74 -12.96
C ASN A 201 4.35 -18.43 -11.45
N ILE A 202 5.13 -17.44 -11.00
CA ILE A 202 5.16 -17.02 -9.59
C ILE A 202 3.82 -16.41 -9.17
N ALA A 203 3.28 -15.49 -9.98
CA ALA A 203 1.98 -14.87 -9.71
C ALA A 203 0.83 -15.88 -9.76
N ASP A 204 0.81 -16.78 -10.76
CA ASP A 204 -0.19 -17.85 -10.88
C ASP A 204 -0.14 -18.78 -9.66
N ALA A 205 1.06 -19.10 -9.15
CA ALA A 205 1.18 -19.90 -7.95
C ALA A 205 0.52 -19.22 -6.75
N HIS A 206 0.71 -17.91 -6.56
CA HIS A 206 0.07 -17.17 -5.48
C HIS A 206 -1.45 -17.01 -5.65
N LEU A 207 -1.98 -17.07 -6.87
CA LEU A 207 -3.41 -16.95 -7.16
C LEU A 207 -4.16 -18.29 -7.12
N HIS A 208 -3.50 -19.39 -7.46
CA HIS A 208 -4.18 -20.66 -7.74
C HIS A 208 -3.74 -21.83 -6.87
N VAL A 209 -2.61 -21.76 -6.16
CA VAL A 209 -2.20 -22.83 -5.26
C VAL A 209 -3.08 -22.79 -4.00
N HIS A 210 -3.71 -23.92 -3.70
CA HIS A 210 -4.51 -24.10 -2.49
C HIS A 210 -3.62 -24.20 -1.25
N ILE A 211 -4.17 -23.77 -0.10
CA ILE A 211 -3.49 -23.82 1.20
C ILE A 211 -3.04 -25.25 1.55
N ARG A 212 -1.82 -25.36 2.09
CA ARG A 212 -1.17 -26.60 2.49
C ARG A 212 -0.99 -26.66 4.01
N ARG A 213 -0.62 -27.83 4.52
CA ARG A 213 -0.34 -28.05 5.96
C ARG A 213 0.80 -27.15 6.48
N THR A 214 1.76 -26.81 5.62
CA THR A 214 2.88 -25.94 5.95
C THR A 214 3.11 -25.01 4.78
N GLU A 215 3.12 -23.71 5.07
CA GLU A 215 3.33 -22.66 4.09
C GLU A 215 4.69 -21.99 4.30
N ILE A 216 5.27 -21.53 3.19
CA ILE A 216 6.45 -20.67 3.19
C ILE A 216 6.07 -19.41 2.45
N LEU A 217 6.19 -18.27 3.14
CA LEU A 217 5.86 -16.97 2.56
C LEU A 217 6.97 -16.51 1.61
N PRO A 218 6.62 -15.82 0.50
CA PRO A 218 7.62 -15.33 -0.42
C PRO A 218 8.46 -14.23 0.21
N THR A 219 9.71 -14.16 -0.24
CA THR A 219 10.63 -13.08 0.07
C THR A 219 10.75 -12.14 -1.12
N GLU A 220 11.40 -10.99 -0.92
CA GLU A 220 11.69 -10.04 -1.99
C GLU A 220 12.43 -10.65 -3.18
N ALA A 221 13.30 -11.64 -2.91
CA ALA A 221 14.08 -12.32 -3.94
C ALA A 221 13.22 -13.11 -4.94
N GLN A 222 11.96 -13.42 -4.60
CA GLN A 222 11.02 -14.09 -5.50
C GLN A 222 10.24 -13.10 -6.38
N VAL A 223 10.41 -11.78 -6.20
CA VAL A 223 9.79 -10.75 -7.07
C VAL A 223 10.83 -9.77 -7.65
N PRO A 224 11.91 -10.24 -8.29
CA PRO A 224 13.01 -9.38 -8.77
C PRO A 224 12.72 -8.83 -10.19
N PHE A 225 11.55 -8.23 -10.41
CA PHE A 225 11.06 -7.87 -11.75
C PHE A 225 11.09 -6.35 -12.04
N GLN A 226 11.70 -5.54 -11.17
CA GLN A 226 11.73 -4.08 -11.29
C GLN A 226 12.33 -3.63 -12.63
N ALA A 227 13.49 -4.18 -12.99
CA ALA A 227 14.21 -3.78 -14.21
C ALA A 227 13.42 -4.15 -15.48
N ASP A 228 12.92 -5.39 -15.57
CA ASP A 228 12.16 -5.83 -16.73
C ASP A 228 10.82 -5.09 -16.87
N LEU A 229 10.16 -4.78 -15.75
CA LEU A 229 8.96 -3.97 -15.74
C LEU A 229 9.26 -2.53 -16.19
N ASP A 230 10.37 -1.92 -15.76
CA ASP A 230 10.73 -0.60 -16.24
C ASP A 230 10.96 -0.62 -17.77
N VAL A 231 11.63 -1.64 -18.31
CA VAL A 231 11.79 -1.79 -19.76
C VAL A 231 10.43 -1.85 -20.48
N LEU A 232 9.45 -2.59 -19.96
CA LEU A 232 8.09 -2.63 -20.48
C LEU A 232 7.44 -1.24 -20.47
N LEU A 233 7.46 -0.57 -19.32
CA LEU A 233 6.84 0.74 -19.14
C LEU A 233 7.51 1.81 -20.02
N ALA A 234 8.81 1.69 -20.28
CA ALA A 234 9.58 2.64 -21.09
C ALA A 234 9.14 2.57 -22.53
N GLU A 235 8.92 1.34 -23.02
CA GLU A 235 8.45 1.10 -24.37
C GLU A 235 7.00 1.58 -24.54
N ILE A 236 6.14 1.40 -23.52
CA ILE A 236 4.78 1.99 -23.53
C ILE A 236 4.84 3.50 -23.65
N VAL A 237 5.71 4.16 -22.87
CA VAL A 237 5.91 5.61 -22.96
C VAL A 237 6.40 6.00 -24.35
N ARG A 238 7.40 5.30 -24.91
CA ARG A 238 7.94 5.58 -26.25
C ARG A 238 6.89 5.48 -27.35
N LEU A 239 6.00 4.49 -27.28
CA LEU A 239 4.96 4.25 -28.28
C LEU A 239 3.83 5.28 -28.25
N ASN A 240 3.69 6.04 -27.17
CA ASN A 240 2.55 6.93 -26.93
C ASN A 240 2.95 8.38 -26.63
N LYS A 241 4.24 8.74 -26.75
CA LYS A 241 4.69 10.14 -26.72
C LYS A 241 4.20 10.92 -27.93
#